data_AF-A0A151RAE7-F1
#
_entry.id   AF-A0A151RAE7-F1
#
_cell.length_a   1.000
_cell.length_b   1.000
_cell.length_c   1.000
_cell.angle_alpha   90.00
_cell.angle_beta   90.00
_cell.angle_gamma   90.00
#
_symmetry.space_group_name_H-M   'P 1'
#
loop_
_entity.id
_entity.type
_entity.pdbx_description
1 polymer ?
#
loop_
_entity_poly.entity_id
_entity_poly.type
_entity_poly.pdbx_seq_one_letter_code
_entity_poly.pdbx_strand_id
1 'polypeptide(L)'
;GIIHDHHGTFVVAFSCKIGLCSIVQVELWAIYYGIKLTHDIGMSGDLFVESNSAITVNFLNVRCNIHHPCYSPCNKVVSMIHNVLLVNCRHVLREVNQVAEVLA
;
A
#
# COMPACT_ATOMS: atom_id res chain seq x y z
N GLY A 1 5.88 2.06 -6.49
CA GLY A 1 5.55 2.79 -5.24
C GLY A 1 6.63 3.81 -4.95
N ILE A 2 6.28 4.88 -4.25
CA ILE A 2 7.20 5.97 -3.87
C ILE A 2 7.03 6.24 -2.38
N ILE A 3 8.15 6.49 -1.71
CA ILE A 3 8.20 6.87 -0.30
C ILE A 3 8.76 8.28 -0.22
N HIS A 4 8.04 9.13 0.52
CA HIS A 4 8.47 10.46 0.88
C HIS A 4 8.69 10.53 2.40
N ASP A 5 9.56 11.44 2.85
CA ASP A 5 9.66 11.77 4.26
C ASP A 5 8.51 12.71 4.69
N HIS A 6 8.52 13.09 5.96
CA HIS A 6 7.51 13.99 6.53
C HIS A 6 7.56 15.44 5.99
N HIS A 7 8.63 15.82 5.28
CA HIS A 7 8.72 17.09 4.55
C HIS A 7 8.23 16.98 3.11
N GLY A 8 7.81 15.78 2.67
CA GLY A 8 7.45 15.51 1.27
C GLY A 8 8.66 15.29 0.37
N THR A 9 9.86 15.16 0.93
CA THR A 9 11.07 14.90 0.15
C THR A 9 11.08 13.45 -0.33
N PHE A 10 11.41 13.24 -1.60
CA PHE A 10 11.59 11.89 -2.14
C PHE A 10 12.70 11.15 -1.36
N VAL A 11 12.38 9.96 -0.86
CA VAL A 11 13.35 9.07 -0.19
C VAL A 11 13.74 7.94 -1.12
N VAL A 12 12.75 7.19 -1.61
CA VAL A 12 13.00 6.02 -2.47
C VAL A 12 11.78 5.69 -3.33
N ALA A 13 12.05 5.18 -4.54
CA ALA A 13 11.08 4.54 -5.40
C ALA A 13 11.38 3.05 -5.46
N PHE A 14 10.33 2.25 -5.56
CA PHE A 14 10.44 0.80 -5.71
C PHE A 14 9.42 0.28 -6.71
N SER A 15 9.80 -0.78 -7.41
CA SER A 15 8.90 -1.57 -8.25
C SER A 15 9.08 -3.05 -7.89
N CYS A 16 8.02 -3.83 -8.04
CA CYS A 16 8.03 -5.25 -7.69
C CYS A 16 7.27 -6.04 -8.74
N LYS A 17 7.85 -7.15 -9.22
CA LYS A 17 7.18 -8.06 -10.15
C LYS A 17 6.36 -9.08 -9.36
N ILE A 18 5.05 -8.87 -9.29
CA ILE A 18 4.13 -9.67 -8.48
C ILE A 18 3.33 -10.60 -9.40
N GLY A 19 4.02 -11.61 -9.95
CA GLY A 19 3.44 -12.79 -10.62
C GLY A 19 2.10 -12.60 -11.37
N LEU A 20 1.22 -13.60 -11.24
CA LEU A 20 -0.17 -13.53 -11.70
C LEU A 20 -1.05 -13.14 -10.51
N CYS A 21 -1.62 -11.94 -10.54
CA CYS A 21 -2.44 -11.37 -9.48
C CYS A 21 -3.54 -10.47 -10.09
N SER A 22 -4.63 -10.26 -9.36
CA SER A 22 -5.60 -9.21 -9.67
C SER A 22 -5.01 -7.83 -9.37
N ILE A 23 -5.56 -6.78 -9.99
CA ILE A 23 -5.10 -5.40 -9.79
C ILE A 23 -5.11 -5.03 -8.30
N VAL A 24 -6.18 -5.37 -7.58
CA VAL A 24 -6.30 -5.12 -6.14
C VAL A 24 -5.25 -5.87 -5.33
N GLN A 25 -4.89 -7.10 -5.73
CA GLN A 25 -3.82 -7.84 -5.08
C GLN A 25 -2.46 -7.17 -5.31
N VAL A 26 -2.17 -6.73 -6.53
CA VAL A 26 -0.92 -6.03 -6.86
C VAL A 26 -0.75 -4.78 -5.99
N GLU A 27 -1.79 -3.98 -5.84
CA GLU A 27 -1.74 -2.77 -5.02
C GLU A 27 -1.56 -3.06 -3.52
N LEU A 28 -2.27 -4.05 -2.98
CA LEU A 28 -2.10 -4.46 -1.59
C LEU A 28 -0.67 -4.94 -1.31
N TRP A 29 -0.11 -5.73 -2.22
CA TRP A 29 1.28 -6.16 -2.14
C TRP A 29 2.25 -4.99 -2.28
N ALA A 30 2.00 -4.04 -3.18
CA ALA A 30 2.82 -2.85 -3.32
C ALA A 30 2.85 -2.03 -2.01
N ILE A 31 1.71 -1.88 -1.33
CA ILE A 31 1.62 -1.22 -0.02
C ILE A 31 2.40 -2.00 1.04
N TYR A 32 2.23 -3.33 1.10
CA TYR A 32 2.97 -4.18 2.03
C TYR A 32 4.49 -4.04 1.86
N TYR A 33 4.98 -4.12 0.62
CA TYR A 33 6.41 -3.99 0.34
C TYR A 33 6.91 -2.57 0.60
N GLY A 34 6.11 -1.54 0.35
CA GLY A 34 6.44 -0.16 0.71
C GLY A 34 6.61 0.01 2.22
N ILE A 35 5.68 -0.49 3.02
CA ILE A 35 5.76 -0.44 4.49
C ILE A 35 6.98 -1.23 4.98
N LYS A 36 7.19 -2.44 4.45
CA LYS A 36 8.38 -3.23 4.79
C LYS A 36 9.66 -2.47 4.48
N LEU A 37 9.74 -1.85 3.31
CA LEU A 37 10.90 -1.06 2.89
C LEU A 37 11.12 0.13 3.82
N THR A 38 10.07 0.86 4.23
CA THR A 38 10.21 1.96 5.21
C THR A 38 10.82 1.49 6.52
N HIS A 39 10.41 0.30 7.01
CA HIS A 39 10.99 -0.29 8.20
C HIS A 39 12.45 -0.73 7.99
N ASP A 40 12.75 -1.38 6.86
CA ASP A 40 14.09 -1.87 6.53
C ASP A 40 15.12 -0.72 6.38
N ILE A 41 14.69 0.46 5.95
CA ILE A 41 15.55 1.67 5.87
C ILE A 41 15.57 2.50 7.17
N GLY A 42 14.92 2.02 8.24
CA GLY A 42 14.95 2.64 9.56
C GLY A 42 14.02 3.84 9.75
N MET A 43 13.05 4.05 8.85
CA MET A 43 12.01 5.07 9.08
C MET A 43 11.09 4.62 10.21
N SER A 44 10.85 5.53 11.15
CA SER A 44 10.00 5.30 12.32
C SER A 44 8.92 6.37 12.39
N GLY A 45 7.72 6.00 12.85
CA GLY A 45 6.59 6.90 13.03
C GLY A 45 5.35 6.47 12.25
N ASP A 46 4.35 7.35 12.22
CA ASP A 46 3.09 7.11 11.53
C ASP A 46 3.29 7.10 10.01
N LEU A 47 2.70 6.09 9.36
CA LEU A 47 2.75 5.95 7.90
C LEU A 47 1.42 6.38 7.28
N PHE A 48 1.50 7.30 6.32
CA PHE A 48 0.40 7.71 5.47
C PHE A 48 0.55 7.06 4.10
N VAL A 49 -0.44 6.27 3.71
CA VAL A 49 -0.46 5.56 2.43
C VAL A 49 -1.48 6.21 1.51
N GLU A 50 -1.02 6.67 0.36
CA GLU A 50 -1.86 7.21 -0.69
C GLU A 50 -2.02 6.19 -1.82
N SER A 51 -3.26 5.88 -2.17
CA SER A 51 -3.59 4.95 -3.26
C SER A 51 -4.72 5.51 -4.12
N ASN A 52 -4.63 5.29 -5.43
CA ASN A 52 -5.68 5.63 -6.39
C ASN A 52 -6.78 4.57 -6.51
N SER A 53 -6.75 3.55 -5.64
CA SER A 53 -7.73 2.48 -5.63
C SER A 53 -8.58 2.53 -4.38
N ALA A 54 -9.82 2.99 -4.58
CA ALA A 54 -10.80 3.06 -3.51
C ALA A 54 -11.07 1.69 -2.87
N ILE A 55 -10.98 0.60 -3.65
CA ILE A 55 -11.17 -0.77 -3.14
C ILE A 55 -10.03 -1.13 -2.18
N THR A 56 -8.78 -0.86 -2.56
CA THR A 56 -7.61 -1.14 -1.73
C THR A 56 -7.64 -0.32 -0.44
N VAL A 57 -7.98 0.97 -0.52
CA VAL A 57 -8.17 1.84 0.66
C VAL A 57 -9.28 1.31 1.57
N ASN A 58 -10.42 0.91 1.01
CA ASN A 58 -11.52 0.35 1.78
C ASN A 58 -11.13 -0.95 2.48
N PHE A 59 -10.38 -1.83 1.81
CA PHE A 59 -9.90 -3.07 2.43
C PHE A 59 -8.92 -2.85 3.58
N LEU A 60 -8.10 -1.79 3.52
CA LEU A 60 -7.17 -1.45 4.59
C LEU A 60 -7.87 -0.81 5.81
N ASN A 61 -8.86 0.06 5.55
CA ASN A 61 -9.55 0.83 6.59
C ASN A 61 -10.72 0.07 7.24
N VAL A 62 -11.55 -0.62 6.44
CA VAL A 62 -12.81 -1.26 6.89
C VAL A 62 -12.69 -2.79 6.97
N ARG A 63 -11.62 -3.37 6.42
CA ARG A 63 -11.39 -4.80 6.18
C ARG A 63 -12.16 -5.36 4.98
N CYS A 64 -11.60 -6.40 4.37
CA CYS A 64 -12.21 -7.11 3.26
C CYS A 64 -13.35 -8.00 3.73
N ASN A 65 -14.44 -8.08 2.96
CA ASN A 65 -15.55 -9.00 3.24
C ASN A 65 -15.10 -10.46 3.10
N ILE A 66 -15.48 -11.33 4.04
CA ILE A 66 -15.13 -12.77 4.07
C ILE A 66 -15.53 -13.54 2.80
N HIS A 67 -16.58 -13.11 2.10
CA HIS A 67 -17.07 -13.73 0.88
C HIS A 67 -16.41 -13.18 -0.39
N HIS A 68 -15.54 -12.17 -0.28
CA HIS A 68 -14.87 -11.60 -1.43
C HIS A 68 -13.80 -12.58 -1.96
N PRO A 69 -13.65 -12.78 -3.28
CA PRO A 69 -12.65 -13.70 -3.84
C PRO A 69 -11.20 -13.37 -3.43
N CYS A 70 -10.92 -12.10 -3.12
CA CYS A 70 -9.61 -11.66 -2.64
C CYS A 70 -9.46 -11.73 -1.11
N TYR A 71 -10.45 -12.23 -0.35
CA TYR A 71 -10.44 -12.17 1.11
C TYR A 71 -9.19 -12.79 1.74
N SER A 72 -8.82 -14.01 1.37
CA SER A 72 -7.64 -14.70 1.92
C SER A 72 -6.34 -13.89 1.76
N PRO A 73 -5.95 -13.45 0.53
CA PRO A 73 -4.76 -12.63 0.35
C PRO A 73 -4.88 -11.23 0.97
N CYS A 74 -6.06 -10.60 0.89
CA CYS A 74 -6.28 -9.29 1.51
C CYS A 74 -6.12 -9.36 3.03
N ASN A 75 -6.75 -10.33 3.68
CA ASN A 75 -6.73 -10.46 5.13
C ASN A 75 -5.33 -10.74 5.66
N LYS A 76 -4.51 -11.52 4.92
CA LYS A 76 -3.11 -11.75 5.28
C LYS A 76 -2.28 -10.45 5.23
N VAL A 77 -2.41 -9.69 4.15
CA VAL A 77 -1.70 -8.41 3.99
C VAL A 77 -2.17 -7.38 5.01
N VAL A 78 -3.48 -7.20 5.17
CA VAL A 78 -4.09 -6.28 6.14
C VAL A 78 -3.66 -6.65 7.56
N SER A 79 -3.71 -7.93 7.94
CA SER A 79 -3.27 -8.38 9.26
C SER A 79 -1.78 -8.11 9.49
N MET A 80 -0.93 -8.33 8.49
CA MET A 80 0.50 -8.03 8.60
C MET A 80 0.75 -6.53 8.77
N ILE A 81 0.03 -5.68 8.04
CA ILE A 81 0.14 -4.22 8.13
C ILE A 81 -0.27 -3.73 9.52
N HIS A 82 -1.44 -4.15 10.01
CA HIS A 82 -1.98 -3.74 11.31
C HIS A 82 -1.14 -4.23 12.51
N ASN A 83 -0.39 -5.32 12.36
CA ASN A 83 0.50 -5.82 13.41
C ASN A 83 1.80 -5.01 13.53
N VAL A 84 2.18 -4.26 12.49
CA VAL A 84 3.46 -3.53 12.45
C VAL A 84 3.27 -2.08 12.85
N LEU A 85 2.28 -1.39 12.28
CA LEU A 85 2.11 0.05 12.44
C LEU A 85 0.65 0.48 12.32
N LEU A 86 0.35 1.66 12.87
CA LEU A 86 -0.92 2.35 12.62
C LEU A 86 -0.82 3.02 11.24
N VAL A 87 -1.42 2.38 10.24
CA VAL A 87 -1.38 2.85 8.84
C VAL A 87 -2.66 3.60 8.53
N ASN A 88 -2.54 4.87 8.15
CA ASN A 88 -3.67 5.65 7.66
C ASN A 88 -3.65 5.66 6.13
N CYS A 89 -4.63 5.00 5.51
CA CYS A 89 -4.71 4.91 4.06
C CYS A 89 -5.76 5.87 3.51
N ARG A 90 -5.37 6.71 2.55
CA ARG A 90 -6.24 7.69 1.89
C ARG A 90 -6.32 7.43 0.39
N HIS A 91 -7.53 7.60 -0.15
CA HIS A 91 -7.74 7.59 -1.58
C HIS A 91 -7.33 8.93 -2.21
N VAL A 92 -6.51 8.86 -3.25
CA VAL A 92 -6.08 10.01 -4.07
C VAL A 92 -6.52 9.81 -5.52
N LEU A 93 -6.75 10.90 -6.24
CA LEU A 93 -7.09 10.79 -7.66
C LEU A 93 -5.88 10.31 -8.46
N ARG A 94 -6.15 9.55 -9.52
CA ARG A 94 -5.14 9.03 -10.45
C ARG A 94 -4.20 10.12 -10.98
N GLU A 95 -4.72 11.31 -11.23
CA GLU A 95 -3.97 12.48 -11.74
C GLU A 95 -2.89 12.96 -10.77
N VAL A 96 -3.07 12.71 -9.46
CA VAL A 96 -2.11 13.06 -8.41
C VAL A 96 -1.09 11.94 -8.19
N ASN A 97 -1.42 10.70 -8.59
CA ASN A 97 -0.61 9.51 -8.37
C ASN A 97 0.16 9.03 -9.63
N GLN A 98 0.37 9.91 -10.62
CA GLN A 98 0.94 9.54 -11.92
C GLN A 98 2.34 8.92 -11.82
N VAL A 99 3.18 9.42 -10.91
CA VAL A 99 4.56 8.93 -10.77
C VAL A 99 4.57 7.49 -10.25
N ALA A 100 3.67 7.12 -9.34
CA ALA A 100 3.56 5.75 -8.87
C ALA A 100 2.99 4.81 -9.95
N GLU A 101 2.10 5.29 -10.82
CA GLU A 101 1.57 4.50 -11.94
C GLU A 101 2.62 4.16 -13.00
N VAL A 102 3.54 5.08 -13.30
CA VAL A 102 4.64 4.82 -14.25
C VAL A 102 5.59 3.73 -13.71
N LEU A 103 5.66 3.57 -12.39
CA LEU A 103 6.52 2.59 -11.71
C LEU A 103 5.83 1.24 -11.43
N ALA A 104 4.53 1.13 -11.70
CA ALA A 104 3.70 -0.04 -11.39
C ALA A 104 3.80 -1.16 -12.44
#